data_AF-A0A1B6DZL3-F1
#
_entry.id   AF-A0A1B6DZL3-F1
#
_cell.length_a   1.000
_cell.length_b   1.000
_cell.length_c   1.000
_cell.angle_alpha   90.00
_cell.angle_beta   90.00
_cell.angle_gamma   90.00
#
_symmetry.space_group_name_H-M   'P 1'
#
loop_
_entity.id
_entity.type
_entity.pdbx_description
1 polymer ?
#
loop_
_entity_poly.entity_id
_entity_poly.type
_entity_poly.pdbx_seq_one_letter_code
_entity_poly.pdbx_strand_id
1 'polypeptide(L)'
;SLKYKVDYAVEKNVGGLMIWAVELDDDNLSLLDTVASAPLCTNTNPKDIKHKCSPIDEKRWWTSEDGDDVAGLCGKSAPLYKGYYPVCDPDDPGYSCCGPAGYCGTGSQYCDCPTCQDYAKYPEKILANPIKPSVPVTWYFLNDAEGKRGRCGRKIPKINGVFPTCNPDDANGHCCSNGGYCGSTNDHCTCNGCVNFKNNPNYRYGPKKWWDMSDGPDLQGKCGPKVPKVDGIYEAECEPNTRFSCCSPNGYCGSGADFCDCAKCRKFT
;
A
#
# COMPACT_ATOMS: atom_id res chain seq x y z
N SER A 1 -28.59 1.58 4.96
CA SER A 1 -30.03 1.66 5.29
C SER A 1 -30.71 2.67 4.36
N LEU A 2 -32.00 2.49 4.03
CA LEU A 2 -32.78 3.36 3.13
C LEU A 2 -32.87 4.80 3.63
N LYS A 3 -33.05 4.99 4.94
CA LYS A 3 -33.12 6.32 5.56
C LYS A 3 -31.92 7.20 5.19
N TYR A 4 -30.70 6.65 5.23
CA TYR A 4 -29.50 7.38 4.84
C TYR A 4 -29.50 7.81 3.37
N LYS A 5 -30.05 6.98 2.46
CA LYS A 5 -30.17 7.34 1.04
C LYS A 5 -31.17 8.47 0.83
N VAL A 6 -32.28 8.44 1.56
CA VAL A 6 -33.29 9.51 1.55
C VAL A 6 -32.72 10.81 2.11
N ASP A 7 -32.08 10.74 3.28
CA ASP A 7 -31.45 11.91 3.92
C ASP A 7 -30.38 12.51 3.00
N TYR A 8 -29.55 11.67 2.35
CA TYR A 8 -28.59 12.11 1.34
C TYR A 8 -29.27 12.80 0.17
N ALA A 9 -30.36 12.22 -0.36
CA ALA A 9 -31.04 12.77 -1.52
C ALA A 9 -31.64 14.16 -1.24
N VAL A 10 -32.23 14.33 -0.06
CA VAL A 10 -32.74 15.61 0.44
C VAL A 10 -31.59 16.61 0.67
N GLU A 11 -30.53 16.21 1.36
CA GLU A 11 -29.39 17.08 1.68
C GLU A 11 -28.71 17.61 0.42
N LYS A 12 -28.51 16.72 -0.57
CA LYS A 12 -27.85 17.05 -1.84
C LYS A 12 -28.77 17.64 -2.89
N ASN A 13 -30.08 17.69 -2.61
CA ASN A 13 -31.10 18.15 -3.54
C ASN A 13 -31.06 17.43 -4.90
N VAL A 14 -30.87 16.12 -4.88
CA VAL A 14 -30.92 15.29 -6.08
C VAL A 14 -32.37 14.88 -6.33
N GLY A 15 -32.87 15.12 -7.54
CA GLY A 15 -34.30 15.29 -7.85
C GLY A 15 -35.22 14.07 -7.69
N GLY A 16 -34.79 12.99 -7.04
CA GLY A 16 -35.66 11.86 -6.72
C GLY A 16 -34.92 10.59 -6.29
N LEU A 17 -35.71 9.58 -5.93
CA LEU A 17 -35.25 8.24 -5.62
C LEU A 17 -35.93 7.26 -6.56
N MET A 18 -35.15 6.36 -7.16
CA MET A 18 -35.67 5.18 -7.85
C MET A 18 -35.56 3.99 -6.91
N ILE A 19 -36.68 3.30 -6.70
CA ILE A 19 -36.71 2.01 -6.00
C ILE A 19 -36.99 0.95 -7.05
N TRP A 20 -36.04 0.04 -7.26
CA TRP A 20 -36.14 -0.98 -8.30
C TRP A 20 -37.22 -2.02 -7.99
N ALA A 21 -37.34 -2.44 -6.73
CA ALA A 21 -38.38 -3.34 -6.26
C ALA A 21 -38.63 -3.13 -4.75
N VAL A 22 -39.86 -3.36 -4.32
CA VAL A 22 -40.25 -3.48 -2.90
C VAL A 22 -40.95 -4.82 -2.76
N GLU A 23 -40.36 -5.74 -2.00
CA GLU A 23 -40.91 -7.09 -1.81
C GLU A 23 -41.74 -7.20 -0.52
N LEU A 24 -41.26 -6.62 0.57
CA LEU A 24 -41.91 -6.63 1.88
C LEU A 24 -41.64 -5.30 2.60
N ASP A 25 -42.63 -4.85 3.36
CA ASP A 25 -42.54 -3.77 4.35
C ASP A 25 -43.13 -4.29 5.67
N ASP A 26 -42.86 -3.62 6.78
CA ASP A 26 -43.51 -3.95 8.05
C ASP A 26 -44.96 -3.44 8.10
N ASP A 27 -45.73 -3.92 9.09
CA ASP A 27 -47.14 -3.52 9.27
C ASP A 27 -47.32 -2.01 9.53
N ASN A 28 -46.23 -1.31 9.89
CA ASN A 28 -46.23 0.14 10.12
C ASN A 28 -45.82 0.92 8.86
N LEU A 29 -45.62 0.25 7.71
CA LEU A 29 -45.18 0.87 6.46
C LEU A 29 -43.87 1.67 6.59
N SER A 30 -42.97 1.26 7.49
CA SER A 30 -41.82 2.08 7.86
C SER A 30 -40.90 2.39 6.67
N LEU A 31 -40.78 1.48 5.70
CA LEU A 31 -40.01 1.68 4.48
C LEU A 31 -40.69 2.73 3.58
N LEU A 32 -41.98 2.55 3.31
CA LEU A 32 -42.74 3.48 2.45
C LEU A 32 -42.82 4.88 3.07
N ASP A 33 -43.09 4.97 4.37
CA ASP A 33 -43.17 6.23 5.11
C ASP A 33 -41.84 6.99 5.09
N THR A 34 -40.71 6.28 5.18
CA THR A 34 -39.37 6.89 5.07
C THR A 34 -39.19 7.63 3.74
N VAL A 35 -39.77 7.13 2.65
CA VAL A 35 -39.63 7.71 1.30
C VAL A 35 -40.70 8.77 1.04
N ALA A 36 -41.96 8.47 1.38
CA ALA A 36 -43.11 9.34 1.08
C ALA A 36 -43.13 10.62 1.92
N SER A 37 -42.61 10.57 3.15
CA SER A 37 -42.53 11.74 4.04
C SER A 37 -41.34 12.66 3.73
N ALA A 38 -40.41 12.22 2.89
CA ALA A 38 -39.21 12.96 2.58
C ALA A 38 -39.50 14.17 1.68
N PRO A 39 -38.95 15.36 1.98
CA PRO A 39 -39.20 16.58 1.21
C PRO A 39 -38.42 16.65 -0.12
N LEU A 40 -38.36 15.55 -0.88
CA LEU A 40 -37.55 15.42 -2.11
C LEU A 40 -37.97 16.39 -3.22
N CYS A 41 -39.23 16.83 -3.23
CA CYS A 41 -39.78 17.73 -4.25
C CYS A 41 -39.92 19.18 -3.76
N THR A 42 -39.39 19.51 -2.58
CA THR A 42 -39.56 20.87 -2.01
C THR A 42 -38.66 21.91 -2.67
N ASN A 43 -37.50 21.51 -3.20
CA ASN A 43 -36.63 22.36 -3.99
C ASN A 43 -36.38 21.75 -5.37
N THR A 44 -37.08 22.25 -6.38
CA THR A 44 -37.00 21.74 -7.76
C THR A 44 -36.05 22.53 -8.65
N ASN A 45 -35.38 23.57 -8.11
CA ASN A 45 -34.46 24.39 -8.88
C ASN A 45 -33.16 23.60 -9.16
N PRO A 46 -32.84 23.28 -10.42
CA PRO A 46 -31.62 22.51 -10.74
C PRO A 46 -30.33 23.23 -10.36
N LYS A 47 -30.37 24.56 -10.17
CA LYS A 47 -29.20 25.34 -9.71
C LYS A 47 -28.87 25.12 -8.24
N ASP A 48 -29.79 24.54 -7.48
CA ASP A 48 -29.63 24.30 -6.04
C ASP A 48 -29.16 22.87 -5.76
N ILE A 49 -28.85 22.07 -6.80
CA ILE A 49 -28.24 20.76 -6.66
C ILE A 49 -26.86 20.94 -6.03
N LYS A 50 -26.65 20.30 -4.87
CA LYS A 50 -25.38 20.35 -4.13
C LYS A 50 -24.49 19.16 -4.42
N HIS A 51 -25.00 18.17 -5.15
CA HIS A 51 -24.21 17.04 -5.63
C HIS A 51 -23.37 17.47 -6.85
N LYS A 52 -22.12 17.02 -6.89
CA LYS A 52 -21.24 17.18 -8.04
C LYS A 52 -20.89 15.79 -8.53
N CYS A 53 -21.34 15.46 -9.73
CA CYS A 53 -20.99 14.18 -10.34
C CYS A 53 -19.51 14.15 -10.75
N SER A 54 -18.98 12.95 -10.94
CA SER A 54 -17.72 12.72 -11.61
C SER A 54 -17.70 13.45 -12.96
N PRO A 55 -16.65 14.22 -13.27
CA PRO A 55 -16.52 14.90 -14.56
C PRO A 55 -16.01 13.97 -15.68
N ILE A 56 -15.89 12.67 -15.43
CA ILE A 56 -15.48 11.67 -16.42
C ILE A 56 -16.45 10.49 -16.46
N ASP A 57 -16.61 9.90 -17.66
CA ASP A 57 -17.43 8.70 -17.87
C ASP A 57 -16.63 7.39 -17.77
N GLU A 58 -15.29 7.46 -17.78
CA GLU A 58 -14.44 6.27 -17.74
C GLU A 58 -14.16 5.79 -16.31
N LYS A 59 -14.34 4.49 -16.08
CA LYS A 59 -14.00 3.83 -14.81
C LYS A 59 -12.48 3.74 -14.63
N ARG A 60 -11.99 4.19 -13.47
CA ARG A 60 -10.57 4.18 -13.04
C ARG A 60 -10.33 3.55 -11.66
N TRP A 61 -11.32 2.83 -11.14
CA TRP A 61 -11.36 2.24 -9.80
C TRP A 61 -11.77 0.78 -9.87
N TRP A 62 -11.60 0.06 -8.75
CA TRP A 62 -12.09 -1.30 -8.58
C TRP A 62 -13.50 -1.31 -7.99
N THR A 63 -14.37 -2.19 -8.49
CA THR A 63 -15.72 -2.45 -7.97
C THR A 63 -15.84 -3.91 -7.52
N SER A 64 -16.90 -4.23 -6.78
CA SER A 64 -17.19 -5.63 -6.38
C SER A 64 -17.37 -6.58 -7.57
N GLU A 65 -17.73 -6.07 -8.74
CA GLU A 65 -17.82 -6.85 -9.97
C GLU A 65 -16.45 -7.30 -10.49
N ASP A 66 -15.37 -6.60 -10.12
CA ASP A 66 -14.01 -6.97 -10.52
C ASP A 66 -13.39 -8.04 -9.60
N GLY A 67 -13.98 -8.26 -8.42
CA GLY A 67 -13.51 -9.24 -7.43
C GLY A 67 -13.38 -8.66 -6.02
N ASP A 68 -13.76 -9.46 -5.02
CA ASP A 68 -13.74 -9.06 -3.60
C ASP A 68 -12.31 -8.80 -3.07
N ASP A 69 -11.28 -9.35 -3.71
CA ASP A 69 -9.88 -9.14 -3.33
C ASP A 69 -9.32 -7.77 -3.78
N VAL A 70 -10.00 -7.10 -4.72
CA VAL A 70 -9.61 -5.78 -5.25
C VAL A 70 -10.64 -4.69 -4.98
N ALA A 71 -11.89 -5.06 -4.70
CA ALA A 71 -12.97 -4.12 -4.46
C ALA A 71 -12.62 -3.14 -3.34
N GLY A 72 -12.77 -1.84 -3.64
CA GLY A 72 -12.46 -0.78 -2.69
C GLY A 72 -10.97 -0.57 -2.41
N LEU A 73 -10.04 -1.21 -3.14
CA LEU A 73 -8.63 -0.86 -3.08
C LEU A 73 -8.32 0.37 -3.95
N CYS A 74 -7.48 1.26 -3.45
CA CYS A 74 -7.08 2.48 -4.15
C CYS A 74 -5.62 2.86 -3.94
N GLY A 75 -5.16 3.82 -4.75
CA GLY A 75 -3.88 4.48 -4.58
C GLY A 75 -2.70 3.57 -4.89
N LYS A 76 -1.60 3.78 -4.18
CA LYS A 76 -0.28 3.22 -4.52
C LYS A 76 -0.08 1.78 -4.03
N SER A 77 -0.90 1.33 -3.11
CA SER A 77 -0.84 -0.01 -2.52
C SER A 77 -1.80 -0.99 -3.19
N ALA A 78 -2.74 -0.48 -3.98
CA ALA A 78 -3.70 -1.28 -4.73
C ALA A 78 -3.10 -1.85 -6.03
N PRO A 79 -3.59 -3.01 -6.49
CA PRO A 79 -3.27 -3.54 -7.81
C PRO A 79 -3.58 -2.52 -8.90
N LEU A 80 -2.74 -2.50 -9.94
CA LEU A 80 -2.88 -1.54 -11.03
C LEU A 80 -4.16 -1.83 -11.84
N TYR A 81 -4.98 -0.81 -12.02
CA TYR A 81 -6.12 -0.85 -12.91
C TYR A 81 -5.69 -0.38 -14.31
N LYS A 82 -5.76 -1.27 -15.30
CA LYS A 82 -5.28 -1.01 -16.69
C LYS A 82 -3.84 -0.44 -16.75
N GLY A 83 -2.98 -0.84 -15.81
CA GLY A 83 -1.58 -0.39 -15.71
C GLY A 83 -1.36 0.94 -14.98
N TYR A 84 -2.41 1.52 -14.39
CA TYR A 84 -2.37 2.77 -13.62
C TYR A 84 -2.77 2.52 -12.17
N TYR A 85 -2.35 3.42 -11.27
CA TYR A 85 -2.84 3.39 -9.88
C TYR A 85 -4.33 3.72 -9.85
N PRO A 86 -5.18 2.85 -9.25
CA PRO A 86 -6.62 3.09 -9.19
C PRO A 86 -6.95 4.24 -8.24
N VAL A 87 -8.05 4.92 -8.54
CA VAL A 87 -8.64 5.93 -7.65
C VAL A 87 -9.87 5.36 -6.96
N CYS A 88 -10.57 6.18 -6.16
CA CYS A 88 -11.90 5.85 -5.68
C CYS A 88 -12.94 6.51 -6.58
N ASP A 89 -14.13 5.91 -6.64
CA ASP A 89 -15.26 6.43 -7.39
C ASP A 89 -15.75 7.75 -6.77
N PRO A 90 -15.69 8.90 -7.48
CA PRO A 90 -16.19 10.17 -6.96
C PRO A 90 -17.69 10.17 -6.65
N ASP A 91 -18.46 9.32 -7.35
CA ASP A 91 -19.91 9.25 -7.25
C ASP A 91 -20.37 8.25 -6.18
N ASP A 92 -19.46 7.46 -5.61
CA ASP A 92 -19.80 6.53 -4.53
C ASP A 92 -19.96 7.30 -3.19
N PRO A 93 -21.16 7.30 -2.59
CA PRO A 93 -21.44 8.05 -1.37
C PRO A 93 -20.76 7.46 -0.11
N GLY A 94 -20.30 6.21 -0.15
CA GLY A 94 -19.65 5.51 0.97
C GLY A 94 -18.15 5.30 0.80
N TYR A 95 -17.66 5.29 -0.44
CA TYR A 95 -16.30 4.85 -0.78
C TYR A 95 -15.56 5.81 -1.73
N SER A 96 -15.79 7.11 -1.59
CA SER A 96 -15.23 8.16 -2.48
C SER A 96 -13.89 8.74 -2.01
N CYS A 97 -13.44 8.44 -0.79
CA CYS A 97 -12.14 8.90 -0.30
C CYS A 97 -11.11 7.77 -0.31
N CYS A 98 -9.94 8.00 -0.91
CA CYS A 98 -8.82 7.08 -0.82
C CYS A 98 -7.98 7.38 0.42
N GLY A 99 -8.02 6.48 1.40
CA GLY A 99 -7.28 6.59 2.66
C GLY A 99 -5.80 6.22 2.53
N PRO A 100 -4.99 6.45 3.59
CA PRO A 100 -3.55 6.26 3.57
C PRO A 100 -3.15 4.79 3.45
N ALA A 101 -4.03 3.89 3.92
CA ALA A 101 -3.84 2.45 3.84
C ALA A 101 -4.15 1.86 2.45
N GLY A 102 -4.58 2.68 1.48
CA GLY A 102 -4.92 2.21 0.12
C GLY A 102 -6.30 1.58 0.00
N TYR A 103 -7.26 2.04 0.81
CA TYR A 103 -8.65 1.63 0.77
C TYR A 103 -9.56 2.84 0.53
N CYS A 104 -10.59 2.64 -0.27
CA CYS A 104 -11.69 3.55 -0.45
C CYS A 104 -12.61 3.49 0.77
N GLY A 105 -13.13 4.65 1.18
CA GLY A 105 -14.06 4.76 2.30
C GLY A 105 -14.56 6.18 2.50
N THR A 106 -15.12 6.43 3.68
CA THR A 106 -15.68 7.73 4.07
C THR A 106 -15.36 8.04 5.53
N GLY A 107 -15.39 9.33 5.89
CA GLY A 107 -15.04 9.82 7.22
C GLY A 107 -13.55 10.15 7.37
N SER A 108 -13.18 10.65 8.55
CA SER A 108 -11.88 11.29 8.77
C SER A 108 -10.67 10.40 8.50
N GLN A 109 -10.76 9.10 8.77
CA GLN A 109 -9.68 8.15 8.51
C GLN A 109 -9.38 7.91 7.02
N TYR A 110 -10.32 8.24 6.12
CA TYR A 110 -10.18 8.10 4.67
C TYR A 110 -10.04 9.45 3.94
N CYS A 111 -10.69 10.49 4.45
CA CYS A 111 -10.76 11.80 3.81
C CYS A 111 -9.83 12.84 4.46
N ASP A 112 -9.59 12.75 5.78
CA ASP A 112 -8.91 13.77 6.57
C ASP A 112 -7.49 13.35 6.97
N CYS A 113 -6.64 13.15 5.97
CA CYS A 113 -5.21 12.92 6.20
C CYS A 113 -4.33 13.58 5.14
N PRO A 114 -3.04 13.84 5.42
CA PRO A 114 -2.16 14.54 4.48
C PRO A 114 -1.98 13.84 3.13
N THR A 115 -2.16 12.52 3.09
CA THR A 115 -2.02 11.71 1.87
C THR A 115 -3.35 11.26 1.26
N CYS A 116 -4.47 11.58 1.92
CA CYS A 116 -5.81 11.16 1.53
C CYS A 116 -6.29 11.89 0.28
N GLN A 117 -7.05 11.18 -0.57
CA GLN A 117 -7.69 11.77 -1.75
C GLN A 117 -9.19 11.68 -1.64
N ASP A 118 -9.82 12.78 -1.24
CA ASP A 118 -11.27 12.96 -1.21
C ASP A 118 -11.78 13.33 -2.61
N TYR A 119 -12.38 12.36 -3.32
CA TYR A 119 -13.00 12.58 -4.62
C TYR A 119 -14.47 13.01 -4.51
N ALA A 120 -15.14 12.79 -3.38
CA ALA A 120 -16.51 13.27 -3.17
C ALA A 120 -16.57 14.80 -3.05
N LYS A 121 -15.62 15.38 -2.31
CA LYS A 121 -15.55 16.84 -2.13
C LYS A 121 -14.91 17.56 -3.32
N TYR A 122 -13.97 16.88 -3.99
CA TYR A 122 -13.16 17.43 -5.09
C TYR A 122 -13.14 16.47 -6.29
N PRO A 123 -14.29 16.23 -6.95
CA PRO A 123 -14.38 15.28 -8.07
C PRO A 123 -13.49 15.68 -9.26
N GLU A 124 -13.17 16.96 -9.40
CA GLU A 124 -12.23 17.47 -10.41
C GLU A 124 -10.81 16.89 -10.29
N LYS A 125 -10.43 16.32 -9.14
CA LYS A 125 -9.16 15.61 -8.99
C LYS A 125 -9.02 14.45 -9.97
N ILE A 126 -10.14 13.84 -10.39
CA ILE A 126 -10.13 12.75 -11.34
C ILE A 126 -9.74 13.19 -12.76
N LEU A 127 -9.80 14.51 -13.06
CA LEU A 127 -9.33 15.05 -14.33
C LEU A 127 -7.81 14.99 -14.47
N ALA A 128 -7.08 14.80 -13.37
CA ALA A 128 -5.65 14.54 -13.43
C ALA A 128 -5.38 13.29 -14.28
N ASN A 129 -4.29 13.34 -15.06
CA ASN A 129 -3.89 12.20 -15.88
C ASN A 129 -3.65 10.96 -15.00
N PRO A 130 -4.11 9.77 -15.43
CA PRO A 130 -3.83 8.52 -14.73
C PRO A 130 -2.32 8.33 -14.52
N ILE A 131 -1.95 7.93 -13.30
CA ILE A 131 -0.56 7.85 -12.89
C ILE A 131 -0.08 6.40 -13.03
N LYS A 132 0.99 6.18 -13.79
CA LYS A 132 1.70 4.89 -13.87
C LYS A 132 2.77 4.81 -12.77
N PRO A 133 3.19 3.59 -12.38
CA PRO A 133 4.39 3.40 -11.59
C PRO A 133 5.63 4.04 -12.22
N SER A 134 6.45 4.72 -11.42
CA SER A 134 7.70 5.35 -11.86
C SER A 134 8.78 4.33 -12.26
N VAL A 135 8.69 3.11 -11.75
CA VAL A 135 9.56 1.97 -12.07
C VAL A 135 8.76 0.68 -12.25
N PRO A 136 9.31 -0.35 -12.91
CA PRO A 136 8.66 -1.66 -12.99
C PRO A 136 8.28 -2.19 -11.60
N VAL A 137 7.10 -2.79 -11.50
CA VAL A 137 6.56 -3.31 -10.24
C VAL A 137 7.46 -4.42 -9.71
N THR A 138 8.06 -4.14 -8.56
CA THR A 138 8.86 -5.10 -7.79
C THR A 138 8.39 -5.20 -6.34
N TRP A 139 7.16 -4.80 -6.02
CA TRP A 139 6.56 -4.90 -4.69
C TRP A 139 5.24 -5.66 -4.76
N TYR A 140 4.74 -6.09 -3.59
CA TYR A 140 3.44 -6.72 -3.45
C TYR A 140 2.34 -5.68 -3.19
N PHE A 141 1.15 -5.93 -3.73
CA PHE A 141 -0.07 -5.14 -3.54
C PHE A 141 -0.90 -5.65 -2.36
N LEU A 142 -1.95 -4.91 -1.98
CA LEU A 142 -2.83 -5.25 -0.87
C LEU A 142 -3.70 -6.50 -1.08
N ASN A 143 -3.87 -6.97 -2.33
CA ASN A 143 -4.59 -8.20 -2.63
C ASN A 143 -3.69 -9.45 -2.64
N ASP A 144 -2.38 -9.29 -2.49
CA ASP A 144 -1.47 -10.43 -2.41
C ASP A 144 -1.70 -11.27 -1.13
N ALA A 145 -1.19 -12.51 -1.12
CA ALA A 145 -1.32 -13.38 0.03
C ALA A 145 -0.75 -12.76 1.33
N GLU A 146 -1.32 -13.14 2.47
CA GLU A 146 -0.77 -12.81 3.79
C GLU A 146 0.70 -13.22 3.91
N GLY A 147 1.50 -12.39 4.57
CA GLY A 147 2.96 -12.58 4.64
C GLY A 147 3.74 -12.03 3.44
N LYS A 148 3.08 -11.59 2.36
CA LYS A 148 3.70 -10.84 1.25
C LYS A 148 3.39 -9.35 1.28
N ARG A 149 2.16 -8.99 1.63
CA ARG A 149 1.66 -7.61 1.67
C ARG A 149 2.48 -6.75 2.62
N GLY A 150 2.93 -5.59 2.15
CA GLY A 150 3.76 -4.67 2.93
C GLY A 150 5.13 -5.24 3.33
N ARG A 151 5.59 -6.34 2.69
CA ARG A 151 6.89 -6.96 2.96
C ARG A 151 7.87 -6.70 1.82
N CYS A 152 9.14 -6.64 2.19
CA CYS A 152 10.24 -6.34 1.28
C CYS A 152 11.51 -7.09 1.70
N GLY A 153 12.51 -7.10 0.82
CA GLY A 153 13.83 -7.67 1.09
C GLY A 153 13.94 -9.16 0.79
N ARG A 154 15.05 -9.76 1.24
CA ARG A 154 15.52 -11.08 0.79
C ARG A 154 14.75 -12.27 1.36
N LYS A 155 13.99 -12.07 2.44
CA LYS A 155 13.26 -13.13 3.15
C LYS A 155 11.89 -13.41 2.54
N ILE A 156 11.49 -12.64 1.54
CA ILE A 156 10.18 -12.72 0.91
C ILE A 156 10.35 -13.29 -0.50
N PRO A 157 9.39 -14.10 -1.00
CA PRO A 157 9.47 -14.67 -2.34
C PRO A 157 9.76 -13.61 -3.42
N LYS A 158 10.53 -14.01 -4.42
CA LYS A 158 10.90 -13.11 -5.53
C LYS A 158 9.68 -12.85 -6.41
N ILE A 159 9.59 -11.63 -6.93
CA ILE A 159 8.65 -11.23 -7.98
C ILE A 159 9.43 -11.21 -9.29
N ASN A 160 9.07 -12.05 -10.27
CA ASN A 160 9.76 -12.12 -11.56
C ASN A 160 11.29 -12.25 -11.45
N GLY A 161 11.77 -13.06 -10.49
CA GLY A 161 13.20 -13.30 -10.28
C GLY A 161 13.95 -12.22 -9.51
N VAL A 162 13.30 -11.11 -9.12
CA VAL A 162 13.89 -10.06 -8.29
C VAL A 162 13.30 -10.05 -6.88
N PHE A 163 14.12 -9.68 -5.89
CA PHE A 163 13.65 -9.55 -4.52
C PHE A 163 12.67 -8.38 -4.40
N PRO A 164 11.61 -8.54 -3.59
CA PRO A 164 10.58 -7.53 -3.47
C PRO A 164 11.11 -6.26 -2.80
N THR A 165 10.71 -5.12 -3.33
CA THR A 165 10.99 -3.77 -2.85
C THR A 165 9.74 -3.20 -2.20
N CYS A 166 9.85 -1.96 -1.72
CA CYS A 166 8.69 -1.13 -1.41
C CYS A 166 8.34 -0.25 -2.63
N ASN A 167 7.10 0.24 -2.69
CA ASN A 167 6.67 1.10 -3.79
C ASN A 167 7.31 2.51 -3.63
N PRO A 168 8.18 2.97 -4.55
CA PRO A 168 8.82 4.28 -4.43
C PRO A 168 7.84 5.46 -4.55
N ASP A 169 6.68 5.24 -5.18
CA ASP A 169 5.65 6.25 -5.39
C ASP A 169 4.67 6.35 -4.21
N ASP A 170 4.75 5.44 -3.23
CA ASP A 170 3.87 5.44 -2.06
C ASP A 170 4.41 6.34 -0.94
N ALA A 171 3.67 7.39 -0.64
CA ALA A 171 4.00 8.30 0.46
C ALA A 171 4.03 7.60 1.83
N ASN A 172 3.26 6.52 2.01
CA ASN A 172 3.10 5.83 3.29
C ASN A 172 3.99 4.59 3.44
N GLY A 173 4.61 4.12 2.34
CA GLY A 173 5.24 2.81 2.30
C GLY A 173 6.42 2.68 1.35
N HIS A 174 7.28 3.70 1.23
CA HIS A 174 8.42 3.70 0.28
C HIS A 174 9.77 3.25 0.86
N CYS A 175 9.87 3.04 2.16
CA CYS A 175 11.11 2.57 2.80
C CYS A 175 10.95 1.12 3.27
N CYS A 176 11.96 0.30 2.99
CA CYS A 176 12.06 -1.04 3.54
C CYS A 176 12.92 -1.02 4.80
N SER A 177 12.34 -1.38 5.94
CA SER A 177 13.07 -1.55 7.19
C SER A 177 14.00 -2.76 7.15
N ASN A 178 14.93 -2.85 8.10
CA ASN A 178 15.80 -4.02 8.28
C ASN A 178 15.01 -5.31 8.61
N GLY A 179 13.79 -5.19 9.15
CA GLY A 179 12.87 -6.30 9.39
C GLY A 179 12.16 -6.80 8.12
N GLY A 180 12.34 -6.12 6.99
CA GLY A 180 11.67 -6.46 5.74
C GLY A 180 10.21 -6.04 5.71
N TYR A 181 9.89 -4.86 6.26
CA TYR A 181 8.56 -4.24 6.23
C TYR A 181 8.62 -2.89 5.53
N CYS A 182 7.59 -2.59 4.74
CA CYS A 182 7.43 -1.31 4.07
C CYS A 182 6.75 -0.29 4.97
N GLY A 183 7.28 0.93 5.01
CA GLY A 183 6.72 2.06 5.75
C GLY A 183 7.40 3.36 5.38
N SER A 184 7.04 4.44 6.09
CA SER A 184 7.58 5.80 5.86
C SER A 184 8.13 6.46 7.12
N THR A 185 8.10 5.78 8.28
CA THR A 185 8.61 6.33 9.54
C THR A 185 10.14 6.26 9.61
N ASN A 186 10.75 6.95 10.57
CA ASN A 186 12.19 6.89 10.81
C ASN A 186 12.69 5.45 11.01
N ASP A 187 11.93 4.60 11.71
CA ASP A 187 12.30 3.18 11.89
C ASP A 187 12.37 2.39 10.57
N HIS A 188 11.68 2.88 9.53
CA HIS A 188 11.72 2.30 8.19
C HIS A 188 12.76 2.96 7.29
N CYS A 189 12.95 4.28 7.41
CA CYS A 189 13.72 5.07 6.45
C CYS A 189 15.13 5.48 6.91
N THR A 190 15.41 5.42 8.22
CA THR A 190 16.69 5.89 8.80
C THR A 190 17.40 4.82 9.62
N CYS A 191 16.93 3.56 9.60
CA CYS A 191 17.58 2.48 10.33
C CYS A 191 18.85 1.99 9.62
N ASN A 192 19.74 1.31 10.34
CA ASN A 192 20.89 0.67 9.69
C ASN A 192 20.39 -0.47 8.80
N GLY A 193 20.74 -0.43 7.51
CA GLY A 193 20.33 -1.42 6.51
C GLY A 193 18.94 -1.23 5.91
N CYS A 194 18.18 -0.18 6.28
CA CYS A 194 16.98 0.14 5.51
C CYS A 194 17.31 0.66 4.12
N VAL A 195 16.34 0.53 3.21
CA VAL A 195 16.43 1.07 1.86
C VAL A 195 15.26 2.01 1.64
N ASN A 196 15.56 3.29 1.38
CA ASN A 196 14.56 4.26 0.92
C ASN A 196 14.46 4.20 -0.60
N PHE A 197 13.37 3.62 -1.12
CA PHE A 197 13.15 3.48 -2.56
C PHE A 197 12.66 4.76 -3.23
N LYS A 198 12.06 5.70 -2.49
CA LYS A 198 11.74 7.02 -3.03
C LYS A 198 13.00 7.77 -3.47
N ASN A 199 14.07 7.65 -2.68
CA ASN A 199 15.36 8.26 -3.01
C ASN A 199 16.19 7.39 -3.98
N ASN A 200 16.01 6.07 -3.96
CA ASN A 200 16.77 5.12 -4.77
C ASN A 200 15.83 4.11 -5.49
N PRO A 201 15.01 4.54 -6.45
CA PRO A 201 13.94 3.71 -7.03
C PRO A 201 14.47 2.53 -7.87
N ASN A 202 15.70 2.64 -8.37
CA ASN A 202 16.38 1.59 -9.12
C ASN A 202 17.21 0.64 -8.25
N TYR A 203 17.24 0.83 -6.92
CA TYR A 203 17.95 -0.09 -6.04
C TYR A 203 17.38 -1.50 -6.15
N ARG A 204 18.25 -2.50 -6.22
CA ARG A 204 17.88 -3.92 -6.21
C ARG A 204 18.75 -4.65 -5.21
N TYR A 205 18.14 -5.53 -4.43
CA TYR A 205 18.88 -6.38 -3.52
C TYR A 205 19.79 -7.32 -4.31
N GLY A 206 21.09 -7.22 -4.06
CA GLY A 206 22.06 -8.21 -4.55
C GLY A 206 21.86 -9.59 -3.91
N PRO A 207 22.58 -10.61 -4.42
CA PRO A 207 22.55 -11.97 -3.86
C PRO A 207 22.90 -11.97 -2.37
N LYS A 208 22.37 -12.95 -1.61
CA LYS A 208 22.79 -13.19 -0.23
C LYS A 208 24.22 -13.71 -0.27
N LYS A 209 25.10 -13.11 0.52
CA LYS A 209 26.52 -13.49 0.60
C LYS A 209 26.99 -13.82 2.02
N TRP A 210 26.09 -13.79 2.99
CA TRP A 210 26.39 -14.05 4.40
C TRP A 210 25.49 -15.16 4.93
N TRP A 211 25.88 -15.76 6.05
CA TRP A 211 25.04 -16.70 6.80
C TRP A 211 24.31 -15.97 7.93
N ASP A 212 23.03 -16.27 8.10
CA ASP A 212 22.16 -15.73 9.14
C ASP A 212 21.58 -16.85 10.02
N MET A 213 20.74 -16.49 11.00
CA MET A 213 20.19 -17.45 11.96
C MET A 213 19.34 -18.57 11.32
N SER A 214 18.81 -18.36 10.12
CA SER A 214 18.05 -19.38 9.40
C SER A 214 18.92 -20.50 8.80
N ASP A 215 20.24 -20.27 8.69
CA ASP A 215 21.17 -21.24 8.13
C ASP A 215 21.74 -22.22 9.18
N GLY A 216 21.27 -22.10 10.43
CA GLY A 216 21.61 -23.00 11.53
C GLY A 216 22.86 -22.61 12.33
N PRO A 217 23.06 -23.24 13.49
CA PRO A 217 24.12 -22.87 14.45
C PRO A 217 25.54 -23.07 13.89
N ASP A 218 25.69 -23.96 12.91
CA ASP A 218 26.99 -24.27 12.30
C ASP A 218 27.48 -23.20 11.33
N LEU A 219 26.60 -22.37 10.80
CA LEU A 219 26.94 -21.35 9.80
C LEU A 219 26.68 -19.93 10.30
N GLN A 220 25.71 -19.73 11.19
CA GLN A 220 25.33 -18.39 11.65
C GLN A 220 26.52 -17.58 12.16
N GLY A 221 26.67 -16.36 11.65
CA GLY A 221 27.73 -15.44 12.06
C GLY A 221 29.15 -15.85 11.67
N LYS A 222 29.33 -16.89 10.85
CA LYS A 222 30.64 -17.26 10.29
C LYS A 222 30.88 -16.58 8.95
N CYS A 223 32.14 -16.23 8.69
CA CYS A 223 32.57 -15.51 7.49
C CYS A 223 33.98 -15.92 7.04
N GLY A 224 34.38 -15.43 5.87
CA GLY A 224 35.68 -15.64 5.25
C GLY A 224 35.80 -16.98 4.52
N PRO A 225 37.01 -17.29 4.03
CA PRO A 225 37.23 -18.39 3.09
C PRO A 225 37.23 -19.78 3.72
N LYS A 226 37.19 -19.88 5.06
CA LYS A 226 37.24 -21.16 5.80
C LYS A 226 35.85 -21.79 6.00
N VAL A 227 34.80 -21.07 5.65
CA VAL A 227 33.39 -21.46 5.82
C VAL A 227 32.83 -21.87 4.46
N PRO A 228 31.85 -22.79 4.38
CA PRO A 228 31.17 -23.08 3.12
C PRO A 228 30.71 -21.81 2.39
N LYS A 229 30.85 -21.82 1.07
CA LYS A 229 30.41 -20.72 0.22
C LYS A 229 28.89 -20.57 0.26
N VAL A 230 28.41 -19.34 0.35
CA VAL A 230 26.97 -19.01 0.27
C VAL A 230 26.48 -19.29 -1.14
N ASP A 231 25.39 -20.05 -1.24
CA ASP A 231 24.86 -20.61 -2.48
C ASP A 231 25.91 -21.40 -3.30
N GLY A 232 26.97 -21.92 -2.65
CA GLY A 232 28.09 -22.60 -3.31
C GLY A 232 29.00 -21.70 -4.17
N ILE A 233 28.67 -20.41 -4.28
CA ILE A 233 29.32 -19.48 -5.23
C ILE A 233 30.12 -18.42 -4.48
N TYR A 234 29.52 -17.77 -3.48
CA TYR A 234 30.07 -16.58 -2.84
C TYR A 234 30.87 -16.94 -1.58
N GLU A 235 32.04 -16.33 -1.40
CA GLU A 235 32.72 -16.38 -0.10
C GLU A 235 31.81 -15.76 0.96
N ALA A 236 31.73 -16.39 2.15
CA ALA A 236 30.86 -15.92 3.22
C ALA A 236 31.32 -14.54 3.72
N GLU A 237 30.53 -13.51 3.43
CA GLU A 237 30.66 -12.16 3.95
C GLU A 237 29.88 -12.03 5.27
N CYS A 238 30.01 -10.88 5.95
CA CYS A 238 29.12 -10.52 7.04
C CYS A 238 27.95 -9.69 6.51
N GLU A 239 26.80 -9.75 7.20
CA GLU A 239 25.61 -9.01 6.76
C GLU A 239 25.91 -7.50 6.72
N PRO A 240 25.86 -6.88 5.52
CA PRO A 240 26.19 -5.48 5.37
C PRO A 240 25.17 -4.59 6.08
N ASN A 241 25.58 -3.40 6.50
CA ASN A 241 24.71 -2.44 7.19
C ASN A 241 24.04 -2.99 8.46
N THR A 242 24.75 -3.87 9.17
CA THR A 242 24.39 -4.30 10.51
C THR A 242 25.49 -3.93 11.49
N ARG A 243 25.19 -4.02 12.79
CA ARG A 243 26.23 -3.88 13.82
C ARG A 243 27.33 -4.94 13.69
N PHE A 244 27.03 -6.10 13.10
CA PHE A 244 27.95 -7.23 12.96
C PHE A 244 28.56 -7.34 11.56
N SER A 245 28.74 -6.20 10.88
CA SER A 245 29.15 -6.12 9.48
C SER A 245 30.65 -6.30 9.24
N CYS A 246 31.43 -6.66 10.27
CA CYS A 246 32.87 -6.87 10.14
C CYS A 246 33.25 -8.34 10.35
N CYS A 247 34.02 -8.90 9.43
CA CYS A 247 34.59 -10.24 9.52
C CYS A 247 35.97 -10.19 10.17
N SER A 248 36.11 -10.86 11.30
CA SER A 248 37.40 -11.03 11.99
C SER A 248 38.31 -12.04 11.28
N PRO A 249 39.63 -12.05 11.57
CA PRO A 249 40.57 -13.02 10.99
C PRO A 249 40.27 -14.47 11.39
N ASN A 250 39.50 -14.63 12.47
CA ASN A 250 39.05 -15.93 12.97
C ASN A 250 37.83 -16.48 12.22
N GLY A 251 37.29 -15.73 11.25
CA GLY A 251 36.16 -16.16 10.43
C GLY A 251 34.80 -16.00 11.12
N TYR A 252 34.66 -15.00 11.98
CA TYR A 252 33.41 -14.65 12.65
C TYR A 252 33.03 -13.19 12.42
N CYS A 253 31.74 -12.97 12.21
CA CYS A 253 31.11 -11.67 12.11
C CYS A 253 30.91 -11.05 13.48
N GLY A 254 31.21 -9.76 13.59
CA GLY A 254 31.07 -9.04 14.83
C GLY A 254 31.29 -7.54 14.69
N SER A 255 31.51 -6.90 15.83
CA SER A 255 31.61 -5.45 15.99
C SER A 255 32.76 -5.09 16.91
N GLY A 256 33.33 -3.89 16.77
CA GLY A 256 34.41 -3.39 17.63
C GLY A 256 35.80 -3.73 17.11
N ALA A 257 36.83 -3.37 17.87
CA ALA A 257 38.21 -3.36 17.39
C ALA A 257 38.70 -4.73 16.89
N ASP A 258 38.35 -5.80 17.59
CA ASP A 258 38.77 -7.18 17.25
C ASP A 258 38.15 -7.70 15.94
N PHE A 259 37.07 -7.06 15.46
CA PHE A 259 36.33 -7.44 14.26
C PHE A 259 36.48 -6.44 13.13
N CYS A 260 36.61 -5.15 13.44
CA CYS A 260 36.61 -4.06 12.47
C CYS A 260 37.96 -3.34 12.32
N ASP A 261 38.79 -3.30 13.37
CA ASP A 261 40.00 -2.44 13.41
C ASP A 261 41.31 -3.24 13.39
N CYS A 262 41.26 -4.51 12.99
CA CYS A 262 42.44 -5.35 12.87
C CYS A 262 42.99 -5.43 11.44
N ALA A 263 44.27 -5.74 11.28
CA ALA A 263 44.96 -5.71 9.98
C ALA A 263 44.40 -6.68 8.91
N LYS A 264 43.70 -7.75 9.33
CA LYS A 264 43.06 -8.74 8.44
C LYS A 264 41.52 -8.73 8.56
N CYS A 265 40.97 -7.72 9.20
CA CYS A 265 39.52 -7.55 9.34
C CYS A 265 38.94 -7.02 8.03
N ARG A 266 37.76 -7.50 7.66
CA ARG A 266 37.05 -7.01 6.46
C ARG A 266 35.68 -6.46 6.85
N LYS A 267 35.46 -5.18 6.56
CA LYS A 267 34.20 -4.49 6.80
C LYS A 267 33.30 -4.52 5.57
N PHE A 268 32.02 -4.77 5.76
CA PHE A 268 31.00 -4.82 4.71
C PHE A 268 29.97 -3.70 4.91
N THR A 269 29.61 -3.00 3.84
CA THR A 269 28.66 -1.88 3.81
C THR A 269 27.80 -1.99 2.57
#